data_AF-A0A9Q0ZNK8-F1
#
_entry.id   AF-A0A9Q0ZNK8-F1
#
_cell.length_a   1.000
_cell.length_b   1.000
_cell.length_c   1.000
_cell.angle_alpha   90.00
_cell.angle_beta   90.00
_cell.angle_gamma   90.00
#
_symmetry.space_group_name_H-M   'P 1'
#
loop_
_entity.id
_entity.type
_entity.pdbx_description
1 polymer ?
#
loop_
_entity_poly.entity_id
_entity_poly.type
_entity_poly.pdbx_seq_one_letter_code
_entity_poly.pdbx_strand_id
1 'polypeptide(L)'
;MALSLFTSLPSVNSMNWKLEKPRHPLPRTFHRTRINLRVTACSVSLKKSHEESKRRSANYQPTTWSSDFLQSLKNDYANNIYKEKAMELEEEDWGIGLKMT
;
A
#
# COMPACT_ATOMS: atom_id res chain seq x y z
N MET A 1 -22.19 -3.87 -43.53
CA MET A 1 -21.36 -4.78 -42.72
C MET A 1 -21.07 -4.07 -41.42
N ALA A 2 -21.73 -4.45 -40.33
CA ALA A 2 -21.57 -3.82 -39.02
C ALA A 2 -20.52 -4.61 -38.24
N LEU A 3 -19.39 -3.98 -37.90
CA LEU A 3 -18.36 -4.56 -37.04
C LEU A 3 -18.68 -4.17 -35.60
N SER A 4 -19.40 -5.03 -34.88
CA SER A 4 -19.57 -4.90 -33.43
C SER A 4 -18.28 -5.34 -32.73
N LEU A 5 -17.47 -4.38 -32.30
CA LEU A 5 -16.37 -4.63 -31.37
C LEU A 5 -16.94 -4.64 -29.95
N PHE A 6 -17.23 -5.82 -29.43
CA PHE A 6 -17.43 -6.00 -27.99
C PHE A 6 -16.06 -5.83 -27.31
N THR A 7 -15.76 -4.63 -26.83
CA THR A 7 -14.64 -4.41 -25.91
C THR A 7 -15.06 -4.98 -24.56
N SER A 8 -14.64 -6.21 -24.25
CA SER A 8 -14.81 -6.78 -22.92
C SER A 8 -14.00 -5.94 -21.93
N LEU A 9 -14.67 -5.13 -21.10
CA LEU A 9 -14.05 -4.54 -19.93
C LEU A 9 -13.64 -5.68 -18.99
N PRO A 10 -12.40 -5.70 -18.46
CA PRO A 10 -12.08 -6.61 -17.38
C PRO A 10 -12.96 -6.25 -16.17
N SER A 11 -13.75 -7.23 -15.73
CA SER A 11 -14.53 -7.17 -14.50
C SER A 11 -13.62 -6.79 -13.34
N VAL A 12 -13.79 -5.56 -12.82
CA VAL A 12 -13.11 -5.13 -11.60
C VAL A 12 -13.78 -5.88 -10.45
N ASN A 13 -13.22 -7.01 -10.08
CA ASN A 13 -13.60 -7.69 -8.86
C ASN A 13 -13.32 -6.74 -7.69
N SER A 14 -14.39 -6.31 -7.02
CA SER A 14 -14.36 -5.49 -5.81
C SER A 14 -13.52 -6.20 -4.75
N MET A 15 -12.25 -5.83 -4.65
CA MET A 15 -11.38 -6.26 -3.55
C MET A 15 -11.73 -5.41 -2.33
N ASN A 16 -12.46 -6.03 -1.42
CA ASN A 16 -12.83 -5.48 -0.12
C ASN A 16 -11.55 -5.31 0.71
N TRP A 17 -10.90 -4.14 0.61
CA TRP A 17 -9.72 -3.82 1.41
C TRP A 17 -10.18 -3.47 2.83
N LYS A 18 -10.48 -4.49 3.63
CA LYS A 18 -10.52 -4.26 5.08
C LYS A 18 -9.10 -3.90 5.51
N LEU A 19 -8.87 -2.61 5.73
CA LEU A 19 -7.69 -2.08 6.41
C LEU A 19 -7.65 -2.68 7.82
N GLU A 20 -7.02 -3.83 7.98
CA GLU A 20 -6.67 -4.33 9.31
C GLU A 20 -5.68 -3.34 9.93
N LYS A 21 -6.12 -2.70 11.02
CA LYS A 21 -5.30 -1.74 11.76
C LYS A 21 -4.00 -2.40 12.21
N PRO A 22 -2.83 -1.74 12.08
CA PRO A 22 -1.59 -2.29 12.58
C PRO A 22 -1.69 -2.49 14.09
N ARG A 23 -1.50 -3.72 14.55
CA ARG A 23 -1.45 -4.03 15.98
C ARG A 23 -0.22 -3.35 16.58
N HIS A 24 -0.44 -2.25 17.29
CA HIS A 24 0.60 -1.56 18.05
C HIS A 24 1.19 -2.51 19.10
N PRO A 25 2.52 -2.56 19.29
CA PRO A 25 3.11 -3.29 20.40
C PRO A 25 2.71 -2.60 21.71
N LEU A 26 2.04 -3.31 22.61
CA LEU A 26 1.77 -2.80 23.96
C LEU A 26 3.11 -2.55 24.70
N PRO A 27 3.21 -1.46 25.49
CA PRO A 27 4.40 -1.23 26.30
C PRO A 27 4.49 -2.33 27.36
N ARG A 28 5.55 -3.15 27.28
CA ARG A 28 5.83 -4.18 28.29
C ARG A 28 6.35 -3.48 29.55
N THR A 29 5.61 -3.58 30.65
CA THR A 29 6.10 -3.21 31.98
C THR A 29 7.24 -4.17 32.36
N PHE A 30 8.41 -3.61 32.71
CA PHE A 30 9.55 -4.39 33.17
C PHE A 30 9.34 -4.80 34.64
N HIS A 31 8.79 -5.98 34.88
CA HIS A 31 8.89 -6.63 36.18
C HIS A 31 10.22 -7.37 36.26
N ARG A 32 11.17 -6.85 37.07
CA ARG A 32 12.48 -7.47 37.28
C ARG A 32 12.36 -8.60 38.30
N THR A 33 11.90 -9.76 37.87
CA THR A 33 12.11 -11.00 38.64
C THR A 33 13.53 -11.50 38.38
N ARG A 34 14.31 -11.70 39.45
CA ARG A 34 15.64 -12.32 39.34
C ARG A 34 15.45 -13.81 39.04
N ILE A 35 15.66 -14.19 37.78
CA ILE A 35 15.63 -15.58 37.34
C ILE A 35 17.02 -16.17 37.60
N ASN A 36 17.13 -17.20 38.43
CA ASN A 36 18.36 -17.98 38.58
C ASN A 36 18.61 -18.73 37.27
N LEU A 37 19.54 -18.21 36.45
CA LEU A 37 19.88 -18.78 35.16
C LEU A 37 20.72 -20.06 35.34
N ARG A 38 20.07 -21.22 35.38
CA ARG A 38 20.78 -22.48 35.11
C ARG A 38 21.06 -22.54 33.61
N VAL A 39 22.32 -22.32 33.24
CA VAL A 39 22.77 -22.49 31.86
C VAL A 39 22.91 -23.99 31.59
N THR A 40 21.87 -24.59 31.01
CA THR A 40 22.00 -25.90 30.37
C THR A 40 22.74 -25.67 29.06
N ALA A 41 23.98 -26.13 28.96
CA ALA A 41 24.73 -26.08 27.72
C ALA A 41 24.05 -26.98 26.68
N CYS A 42 23.46 -26.39 25.64
CA CYS A 42 22.93 -27.13 24.51
C CYS A 42 24.07 -27.48 23.55
N SER A 43 24.39 -28.77 23.42
CA SER A 43 25.22 -29.25 22.33
C SER A 43 24.38 -29.34 21.05
N VAL A 44 24.65 -28.46 20.08
CA VAL A 44 24.03 -28.54 18.75
C VAL A 44 24.72 -29.67 17.99
N SER A 45 24.04 -30.81 17.87
CA SER A 45 24.44 -31.82 16.90
C SER A 45 24.08 -31.29 15.51
N LEU A 46 25.10 -30.92 14.73
CA LEU A 46 24.93 -30.54 13.33
C LEU A 46 24.56 -31.79 12.53
N LYS A 47 23.27 -32.17 12.57
CA LYS A 47 22.73 -33.12 11.62
C LYS A 47 22.80 -32.41 10.27
N LYS A 48 23.74 -32.84 9.42
CA LYS A 48 23.77 -32.48 7.99
C LYS A 48 22.58 -33.15 7.32
N SER A 49 21.37 -32.73 7.68
CA SER A 49 20.20 -33.01 6.87
C SER A 49 20.43 -32.23 5.59
N HIS A 50 20.62 -32.95 4.49
CA HIS A 50 20.51 -32.41 3.15
C HIS A 50 19.04 -32.07 2.86
N GLU A 51 18.35 -31.41 3.80
CA GLU A 51 17.16 -30.65 3.46
C GLU A 51 17.69 -29.40 2.78
N GLU A 52 17.71 -29.45 1.44
CA GLU A 52 17.59 -28.23 0.67
C GLU A 52 16.43 -27.47 1.28
N SER A 53 16.72 -26.37 1.98
CA SER A 53 15.68 -25.49 2.50
C SER A 53 14.97 -24.91 1.28
N LYS A 54 13.96 -25.63 0.78
CA LYS A 54 13.22 -25.25 -0.42
C LYS A 54 12.59 -23.90 -0.11
N ARG A 55 12.95 -22.88 -0.89
CA ARG A 55 12.41 -21.54 -0.68
C ARG A 55 10.89 -21.61 -0.77
N ARG A 56 10.22 -21.12 0.27
CA ARG A 56 8.76 -20.93 0.24
C ARG A 56 8.47 -19.63 -0.52
N SER A 57 7.52 -19.67 -1.45
CA SER A 57 7.00 -18.46 -2.09
C SER A 57 5.82 -17.93 -1.27
N ALA A 58 5.80 -16.62 -1.05
CA ALA A 58 4.65 -15.94 -0.44
C ALA A 58 3.58 -15.55 -1.49
N ASN A 59 3.83 -15.83 -2.77
CA ASN A 59 2.93 -15.52 -3.89
C ASN A 59 2.47 -14.05 -3.91
N TYR A 60 3.39 -13.11 -3.66
CA TYR A 60 3.12 -11.69 -3.80
C TYR A 60 2.74 -11.36 -5.25
N GLN A 61 1.73 -10.50 -5.39
CA GLN A 61 1.34 -9.98 -6.69
C GLN A 61 2.38 -8.94 -7.16
N PRO A 62 2.59 -8.81 -8.48
CA PRO A 62 3.43 -7.75 -9.03
C PRO A 62 2.82 -6.37 -8.75
N THR A 63 3.62 -5.32 -8.95
CA THR A 63 3.13 -3.94 -8.84
C THR A 63 2.13 -3.64 -9.95
N THR A 64 1.08 -2.89 -9.61
CA THR A 64 0.07 -2.43 -10.58
C THR A 64 0.67 -1.52 -11.65
N TRP A 65 1.72 -0.76 -11.31
CA TRP A 65 2.38 0.17 -12.22
C TRP A 65 3.83 -0.24 -12.46
N SER A 66 4.27 -0.15 -13.71
CA SER A 66 5.67 -0.34 -14.10
C SER A 66 6.48 0.95 -13.93
N SER A 67 7.81 0.82 -13.85
CA SER A 67 8.68 2.00 -13.79
C SER A 67 8.53 2.86 -15.04
N ASP A 68 8.49 2.25 -16.22
CA ASP A 68 8.32 2.96 -17.50
C ASP A 68 6.99 3.70 -17.56
N PHE A 69 5.92 3.10 -17.03
CA PHE A 69 4.62 3.77 -16.93
C PHE A 69 4.73 5.04 -16.08
N LEU A 70 5.29 4.94 -14.88
CA LEU A 70 5.45 6.08 -13.99
C LEU A 70 6.32 7.19 -14.62
N GLN A 71 7.37 6.81 -15.34
CA GLN A 71 8.25 7.76 -16.05
C GLN A 71 7.58 8.41 -17.26
N SER A 72 6.65 7.71 -17.91
CA SER A 72 5.93 8.22 -19.08
C SER A 72 4.85 9.24 -18.73
N LEU A 73 4.45 9.34 -17.44
CA LEU A 73 3.41 10.26 -16.99
C LEU A 73 3.85 11.72 -17.23
N LYS A 74 3.08 12.43 -18.06
CA LYS A 74 3.19 13.87 -18.26
C LYS A 74 1.96 14.54 -17.67
N ASN A 75 2.17 15.59 -16.89
CA ASN A 75 1.09 16.38 -16.33
C ASN A 75 0.94 17.69 -17.14
N ASP A 76 0.04 17.67 -18.11
CA ASP A 76 -0.26 18.85 -18.95
C ASP A 76 -0.94 19.97 -18.14
N TYR A 77 -1.49 19.64 -16.98
CA TYR A 77 -2.18 20.55 -16.06
C TYR A 77 -1.27 21.12 -14.98
N ALA A 78 0.03 20.84 -15.00
CA ALA A 78 0.98 21.42 -14.05
C ALA A 78 1.17 22.95 -14.22
N ASN A 79 0.66 23.51 -15.32
CA ASN A 79 0.75 24.92 -15.65
C ASN A 79 0.00 25.81 -14.66
N ASN A 80 0.58 26.98 -14.37
CA ASN A 80 0.01 27.96 -13.45
C ASN A 80 -1.39 28.45 -13.85
N ILE A 81 -1.74 28.36 -15.15
CA ILE A 81 -3.07 28.70 -15.67
C ILE A 81 -4.18 27.90 -14.97
N TYR A 82 -3.94 26.61 -14.71
CA TYR A 82 -4.95 25.78 -14.05
C TYR A 82 -5.01 26.02 -12.54
N LYS A 83 -3.90 26.47 -11.94
CA LYS A 83 -3.87 26.88 -10.52
C LYS A 83 -4.65 28.17 -10.31
N GLU A 84 -4.46 29.15 -11.19
CA GLU A 84 -5.14 30.44 -11.13
C GLU A 84 -6.65 30.27 -11.35
N LYS A 85 -7.05 29.48 -12.34
CA LYS A 85 -8.47 29.14 -12.55
C LYS A 85 -9.09 28.38 -11.38
N ALA A 86 -8.34 27.50 -10.73
CA ALA A 86 -8.83 26.80 -9.54
C ALA A 86 -9.05 27.78 -8.37
N MET A 87 -8.14 28.74 -8.19
CA MET A 87 -8.26 29.78 -7.16
C MET A 87 -9.43 30.73 -7.43
N GLU A 88 -9.63 31.17 -8.69
CA GLU A 88 -10.78 31.98 -9.09
C GLU A 88 -12.10 31.26 -8.82
N LEU A 89 -12.20 29.97 -9.17
CA LEU A 89 -13.39 29.17 -8.89
C LEU A 89 -13.65 28.99 -7.39
N GLU A 90 -12.61 28.82 -6.58
CA GLU A 90 -12.75 28.76 -5.12
C GLU A 90 -13.26 30.08 -4.53
N GLU A 91 -12.77 31.22 -5.02
CA GLU A 91 -13.24 32.55 -4.59
C GLU A 91 -14.68 32.82 -5.01
N GLU A 92 -15.08 32.43 -6.23
CA GLU A 92 -16.47 32.49 -6.67
C GLU A 92 -17.39 31.64 -5.79
N ASP A 93 -17.03 30.37 -5.54
CA ASP A 93 -17.83 29.45 -4.70
C ASP A 93 -18.04 30.02 -3.28
N TRP A 94 -16.99 30.61 -2.69
CA TRP A 94 -17.08 31.29 -1.40
C TRP A 94 -17.93 32.56 -1.44
N GLY A 95 -17.82 33.36 -2.50
CA GLY A 95 -18.62 34.57 -2.70
C GLY A 95 -20.11 34.29 -2.88
N ILE A 96 -20.46 33.15 -3.48
CA ILE A 96 -21.85 32.70 -3.65
C ILE A 96 -22.43 32.24 -2.31
N GLY A 97 -21.65 31.50 -1.50
CA GLY A 97 -22.05 31.06 -0.16
C GLY A 97 -22.38 32.20 0.80
N LEU A 98 -21.63 33.31 0.75
CA LEU A 98 -21.87 34.50 1.59
C LEU A 98 -23.04 35.37 1.12
N LYS A 99 -23.42 35.32 -0.17
CA LYS A 99 -24.59 36.04 -0.70
C LYS A 99 -25.91 35.32 -0.45
N MET A 100 -25.87 34.05 -0.08
CA MET A 100 -27.05 33.22 0.16
C MET A 100 -27.52 33.24 1.63
N THR A 101 -26.76 33.86 2.55
CA THR A 101 -27.09 34.09 3.97
C THR A 101 -27.46 35.53 4.23
#